data_AF-A0A371IPH4-F1
#
_entry.id   AF-A0A371IPH4-F1
#
_cell.length_a   1.000
_cell.length_b   1.000
_cell.length_c   1.000
_cell.angle_alpha   90.00
_cell.angle_beta   90.00
_cell.angle_gamma   90.00
#
_symmetry.space_group_name_H-M   'P 1'
#
loop_
_entity.id
_entity.type
_entity.pdbx_description
1 polymer ?
#
loop_
_entity_poly.entity_id
_entity_poly.type
_entity_poly.pdbx_seq_one_letter_code
_entity_poly.pdbx_strand_id
1 'polypeptide(L)'
;MTQTFRPIQTNLDLGSDFLTPYLAYFSGGLCVGETINVNDNKYWVCLVRHNPPLQYSELEPHLNKVQSIASHISKQNSIFMNDYFPGIVSAEHGRALFSSGKKGFLTLFKELGDYDLDTFVRDIHDSLVNSSVTVLKSFIIGIFDTKGSYDTTLKKIAVDVRSEVTANLIMEVLDILN
;
A
#
# COMPACT_ATOMS: atom_id res chain seq x y z
N MET A 1 -0.86 9.62 -26.90
CA MET A 1 -1.25 8.32 -26.31
C MET A 1 -2.45 8.59 -25.40
N THR A 2 -3.61 8.03 -25.74
CA THR A 2 -4.82 8.09 -24.91
C THR A 2 -4.61 7.20 -23.68
N GLN A 3 -4.63 7.78 -22.48
CA GLN A 3 -4.62 6.99 -21.25
C GLN A 3 -5.93 6.19 -21.19
N THR A 4 -5.83 4.87 -21.25
CA THR A 4 -6.98 3.98 -21.05
C THR A 4 -7.15 3.80 -19.55
N PHE A 5 -8.14 4.46 -18.97
CA PHE A 5 -8.49 4.26 -17.57
C PHE A 5 -9.29 2.97 -17.41
N ARG A 6 -8.88 2.10 -16.48
CA ARG A 6 -9.55 0.83 -16.21
C ARG A 6 -10.31 0.94 -14.90
N PRO A 7 -11.65 0.70 -14.90
CA PRO A 7 -12.41 0.75 -13.67
C PRO A 7 -12.02 -0.39 -12.73
N ILE A 8 -12.14 -0.16 -11.43
CA ILE A 8 -12.07 -1.19 -10.40
C ILE A 8 -13.27 -1.02 -9.47
N GLN A 9 -13.79 -2.12 -8.95
CA GLN A 9 -14.89 -2.12 -8.00
C GLN A 9 -14.43 -2.90 -6.79
N THR A 10 -14.41 -2.25 -5.63
CA THR A 10 -13.93 -2.85 -4.37
C THR A 10 -14.81 -2.39 -3.21
N ASN A 11 -14.80 -3.11 -2.10
CA ASN A 11 -15.43 -2.64 -0.85
C ASN A 11 -14.48 -1.77 -0.01
N LEU A 12 -13.51 -1.11 -0.64
CA LEU A 12 -12.65 -0.12 0.01
C LEU A 12 -12.99 1.27 -0.52
N ASP A 13 -13.02 2.24 0.38
CA ASP A 13 -12.99 3.65 0.00
C ASP A 13 -11.58 3.99 -0.48
N LEU A 14 -11.35 3.78 -1.76
CA LEU A 14 -10.10 4.08 -2.48
C LEU A 14 -10.00 5.55 -2.91
N GLY A 15 -11.12 6.29 -2.87
CA GLY A 15 -11.23 7.67 -3.33
C GLY A 15 -11.12 7.89 -4.84
N SER A 16 -11.04 6.79 -5.62
CA SER A 16 -11.16 6.77 -7.08
C SER A 16 -11.58 5.37 -7.55
N ASP A 17 -12.43 5.32 -8.59
CA ASP A 17 -12.91 4.08 -9.19
C ASP A 17 -12.03 3.61 -10.37
N PHE A 18 -10.94 4.33 -10.68
CA PHE A 18 -10.08 4.04 -11.82
C PHE A 18 -8.65 3.74 -11.39
N LEU A 19 -8.10 2.65 -11.95
CA LEU A 19 -6.72 2.23 -11.71
C LEU A 19 -5.73 3.13 -12.46
N THR A 20 -5.49 4.32 -11.90
CA THR A 20 -4.42 5.23 -12.30
C THR A 20 -3.09 4.79 -11.70
N PRO A 21 -1.94 5.34 -12.15
CA PRO A 21 -0.66 5.08 -11.49
C PRO A 21 -0.67 5.45 -9.99
N TYR A 22 -1.42 6.49 -9.62
CA TYR A 22 -1.54 6.93 -8.22
C TYR A 22 -2.31 5.92 -7.38
N LEU A 23 -3.44 5.43 -7.90
CA LEU A 23 -4.21 4.41 -7.19
C LEU A 23 -3.46 3.09 -7.12
N ALA A 24 -2.79 2.69 -8.21
CA ALA A 24 -2.02 1.46 -8.27
C ALA A 24 -0.89 1.42 -7.23
N TYR A 25 -0.23 2.55 -6.95
CA TYR A 25 0.71 2.66 -5.83
C TYR A 25 0.08 2.22 -4.51
N PHE A 26 -1.10 2.73 -4.18
CA PHE A 26 -1.77 2.31 -2.95
C PHE A 26 -2.30 0.89 -3.04
N SER A 27 -2.88 0.46 -4.17
CA SER A 27 -3.33 -0.91 -4.37
C SER A 27 -2.23 -1.94 -4.12
N GLY A 28 -1.00 -1.67 -4.59
CA GLY A 28 0.15 -2.51 -4.29
C GLY A 28 0.47 -2.58 -2.81
N GLY A 29 0.47 -1.43 -2.12
CA GLY A 29 0.64 -1.39 -0.68
C GLY A 29 -0.46 -2.16 0.07
N LEU A 30 -1.72 -2.05 -0.36
CA LEU A 30 -2.87 -2.74 0.24
C LEU A 30 -2.77 -4.27 0.07
N CYS A 31 -2.24 -4.77 -1.06
CA CYS A 31 -2.04 -6.20 -1.29
C CYS A 31 -1.11 -6.86 -0.26
N VAL A 32 -0.19 -6.09 0.33
CA VAL A 32 0.80 -6.58 1.32
C VAL A 32 0.66 -5.90 2.68
N GLY A 33 -0.29 -4.97 2.81
CA GLY A 33 -0.48 -4.10 3.97
C GLY A 33 -0.99 -4.85 5.18
N GLU A 34 -1.56 -4.14 6.15
CA GLU A 34 -2.25 -4.73 7.29
C GLU A 34 -3.59 -4.01 7.46
N THR A 35 -4.43 -4.52 8.35
CA THR A 35 -5.64 -3.82 8.77
C THR A 35 -5.52 -3.31 10.20
N ILE A 36 -6.22 -2.22 10.53
CA ILE A 36 -6.32 -1.66 11.88
C ILE A 36 -7.78 -1.31 12.20
N ASN A 37 -8.08 -1.18 13.49
CA ASN A 37 -9.38 -0.69 13.96
C ASN A 37 -9.22 0.70 14.59
N VAL A 38 -10.03 1.66 14.14
CA VAL A 38 -10.09 3.03 14.69
C VAL A 38 -11.56 3.44 14.83
N ASN A 39 -11.99 3.78 16.04
CA ASN A 39 -13.36 4.23 16.35
C ASN A 39 -14.45 3.36 15.66
N ASP A 40 -14.47 2.06 15.96
CA ASP A 40 -15.39 1.05 15.41
C ASP A 40 -15.31 0.80 13.90
N ASN A 41 -14.39 1.46 13.20
CA ASN A 41 -14.19 1.27 11.76
C ASN A 41 -12.90 0.48 11.51
N LYS A 42 -12.96 -0.46 10.57
CA LYS A 42 -11.81 -1.18 10.06
C LYS A 42 -11.20 -0.42 8.88
N TYR A 43 -9.88 -0.29 8.89
CA TYR A 43 -9.10 0.37 7.85
C TYR A 43 -8.01 -0.55 7.35
N TRP A 44 -7.78 -0.54 6.05
CA TRP A 44 -6.60 -1.13 5.43
C TRP A 44 -5.53 -0.06 5.34
N VAL A 45 -4.27 -0.46 5.57
CA VAL A 45 -3.17 0.48 5.70
C VAL A 45 -2.05 0.23 4.71
N CYS A 46 -1.67 1.28 3.99
CA CYS A 46 -0.35 1.35 3.35
C CYS A 46 0.62 1.98 4.34
N LEU A 47 1.63 1.23 4.73
CA LEU A 47 2.47 1.52 5.89
C LEU A 47 3.92 1.77 5.48
N VAL A 48 4.39 3.01 5.56
CA VAL A 48 5.79 3.36 5.30
C VAL A 48 6.54 3.40 6.62
N ARG A 49 7.60 2.59 6.75
CA ARG A 49 8.41 2.48 7.97
C ARG A 49 9.89 2.53 7.65
N HIS A 50 10.59 3.28 8.47
CA HIS A 50 12.04 3.38 8.39
C HIS A 50 12.67 2.85 9.67
N ASN A 51 13.81 2.17 9.51
CA ASN A 51 14.58 1.68 10.64
C ASN A 51 15.26 2.85 11.37
N PRO A 52 15.43 2.77 12.70
CA PRO A 52 16.31 3.69 13.43
C PRO A 52 17.74 3.69 12.85
N PRO A 53 18.50 4.77 13.03
CA PRO A 53 18.22 5.95 13.87
C PRO A 53 17.52 7.12 13.17
N LEU A 54 16.75 6.87 12.10
CA LEU A 54 16.16 7.91 11.24
C LEU A 54 15.28 8.94 11.99
N GLN A 55 15.39 10.20 11.60
CA GLN A 55 14.66 11.36 12.16
C GLN A 55 13.46 11.77 11.31
N TYR A 56 12.47 12.44 11.91
CA TYR A 56 11.26 12.85 11.19
C TYR A 56 11.53 13.78 10.01
N SER A 57 12.53 14.66 10.11
CA SER A 57 12.95 15.52 8.99
C SER A 57 13.43 14.73 7.77
N GLU A 58 13.95 13.52 7.98
CA GLU A 58 14.40 12.63 6.89
C GLU A 58 13.23 11.89 6.23
N LEU A 59 12.06 11.83 6.90
CA LEU A 59 10.81 11.27 6.35
C LEU A 59 10.05 12.27 5.48
N GLU A 60 10.24 13.57 5.74
CA GLU A 60 9.45 14.65 5.13
C GLU A 60 9.42 14.60 3.59
N PRO A 61 10.54 14.35 2.87
CA PRO A 61 10.49 14.24 1.41
C PRO A 61 9.61 13.08 0.92
N HIS A 62 9.66 11.92 1.59
CA HIS A 62 8.85 10.74 1.24
C HIS A 62 7.39 10.98 1.60
N LEU A 63 7.12 11.53 2.77
CA LEU A 63 5.77 11.92 3.20
C LEU A 63 5.13 12.89 2.21
N ASN A 64 5.83 13.96 1.83
CA ASN A 64 5.33 14.96 0.86
C ASN A 64 5.04 14.31 -0.50
N LYS A 65 5.86 13.36 -0.92
CA LYS A 65 5.63 12.60 -2.15
C LYS A 65 4.37 11.76 -2.05
N VAL A 66 4.19 11.02 -0.97
CA VAL A 66 2.99 10.17 -0.76
C VAL A 66 1.73 11.02 -0.61
N GLN A 67 1.79 12.16 0.09
CA GLN A 67 0.68 13.12 0.16
C GLN A 67 0.28 13.66 -1.21
N SER A 68 1.26 13.98 -2.07
CA SER A 68 1.01 14.37 -3.45
C SER A 68 0.33 13.25 -4.24
N ILE A 69 0.79 11.99 -4.13
CA ILE A 69 0.13 10.85 -4.77
C ILE A 69 -1.30 10.67 -4.24
N ALA A 70 -1.51 10.73 -2.92
CA ALA A 70 -2.80 10.58 -2.28
C ALA A 70 -3.80 11.66 -2.69
N SER A 71 -3.34 12.88 -2.97
CA SER A 71 -4.21 13.97 -3.44
C SER A 71 -4.89 13.68 -4.78
N HIS A 72 -4.26 12.86 -5.65
CA HIS A 72 -4.84 12.45 -6.92
C HIS A 72 -5.96 11.43 -6.79
N ILE A 73 -6.11 10.82 -5.60
CA ILE A 73 -7.19 9.88 -5.28
C ILE A 73 -8.02 10.38 -4.09
N SER A 74 -7.99 11.67 -3.77
CA SER A 74 -8.74 12.27 -2.66
C SER A 74 -8.44 11.67 -1.27
N LYS A 75 -7.23 11.18 -1.03
CA LYS A 75 -6.77 10.55 0.22
C LYS A 75 -5.69 11.33 0.97
N GLN A 76 -5.41 12.58 0.60
CA GLN A 76 -4.39 13.41 1.24
C GLN A 76 -4.63 13.62 2.75
N ASN A 77 -5.89 13.60 3.18
CA ASN A 77 -6.28 13.75 4.59
C ASN A 77 -6.36 12.40 5.34
N SER A 78 -5.97 11.30 4.68
CA SER A 78 -5.99 9.95 5.24
C SER A 78 -4.58 9.46 5.61
N ILE A 79 -3.59 10.35 5.61
CA ILE A 79 -2.20 10.04 5.96
C ILE A 79 -1.90 10.54 7.36
N PHE A 80 -1.38 9.66 8.21
CA PHE A 80 -1.08 9.96 9.60
C PHE A 80 0.33 9.50 9.95
N MET A 81 1.05 10.35 10.68
CA MET A 81 2.32 9.99 11.28
C MET A 81 2.11 8.95 12.39
N ASN A 82 3.13 8.13 12.65
CA ASN A 82 3.03 7.03 13.62
C ASN A 82 2.72 7.49 15.06
N ASP A 83 2.98 8.75 15.40
CA ASP A 83 2.69 9.36 16.71
C ASP A 83 1.24 9.82 16.85
N TYR A 84 0.49 9.94 15.75
CA TYR A 84 -0.95 10.23 15.79
C TYR A 84 -1.76 9.07 16.39
N PHE A 85 -1.29 7.83 16.19
CA PHE A 85 -1.88 6.63 16.78
C PHE A 85 -0.88 5.89 17.70
N PRO A 86 -0.61 6.40 18.91
CA PRO A 86 0.32 5.76 19.83
C PRO A 86 -0.09 4.31 20.13
N GLY A 87 0.83 3.37 19.90
CA GLY A 87 0.60 1.95 20.18
C GLY A 87 -0.34 1.24 19.21
N ILE A 88 -0.57 1.79 18.01
CA ILE A 88 -1.41 1.15 16.99
C ILE A 88 -0.92 -0.27 16.65
N VAL A 89 -1.86 -1.22 16.63
CA VAL A 89 -1.61 -2.63 16.35
C VAL A 89 -2.39 -3.09 15.13
N SER A 90 -1.86 -4.10 14.44
CA SER A 90 -2.59 -4.83 13.41
C SER A 90 -3.81 -5.53 13.99
N ALA A 91 -4.95 -5.41 13.32
CA ALA A 91 -6.19 -6.10 13.66
C ALA A 91 -6.12 -7.62 13.41
N GLU A 92 -5.17 -8.09 12.61
CA GLU A 92 -5.05 -9.49 12.23
C GLU A 92 -4.26 -10.31 13.24
N HIS A 93 -3.20 -9.73 13.81
CA HIS A 93 -2.27 -10.47 14.68
C HIS A 93 -1.88 -9.70 15.96
N GLY A 94 -2.44 -8.52 16.20
CA GLY A 94 -2.23 -7.76 17.44
C GLY A 94 -0.80 -7.24 17.66
N ARG A 95 0.07 -7.27 16.64
CA ARG A 95 1.44 -6.75 16.76
C ARG A 95 1.46 -5.26 16.45
N ALA A 96 2.31 -4.52 17.16
CA ALA A 96 2.51 -3.10 16.91
C ALA A 96 3.01 -2.85 15.47
N LEU A 97 2.36 -1.93 14.77
CA LEU A 97 2.77 -1.57 13.39
C LEU A 97 4.16 -0.92 13.38
N PHE A 98 4.43 -0.06 14.36
CA PHE A 98 5.70 0.63 14.55
C PHE A 98 6.39 0.11 15.81
N SER A 99 7.18 -0.97 15.66
CA SER A 99 7.97 -1.55 16.74
C SER A 99 9.44 -1.10 16.68
N SER A 100 10.19 -1.33 17.76
CA SER A 100 11.66 -1.22 17.77
C SER A 100 12.18 0.18 17.37
N GLY A 101 11.45 1.23 17.74
CA GLY A 101 11.83 2.62 17.45
C GLY A 101 11.64 3.04 15.98
N LYS A 102 11.04 2.19 15.14
CA LYS A 102 10.71 2.55 13.75
C LYS A 102 9.81 3.77 13.73
N LYS A 103 10.09 4.70 12.83
CA LYS A 103 9.27 5.88 12.56
C LYS A 103 8.71 5.81 11.15
N GLY A 104 7.62 6.51 10.91
CA GLY A 104 7.01 6.56 9.59
C GLY A 104 5.59 7.07 9.63
N PHE A 105 4.82 6.66 8.65
CA PHE A 105 3.45 7.11 8.45
C PHE A 105 2.63 6.00 7.79
N LEU A 106 1.32 6.16 7.86
CA LEU A 106 0.36 5.21 7.31
C LEU A 106 -0.74 5.96 6.57
N THR A 107 -1.18 5.39 5.45
CA THR A 107 -2.35 5.87 4.69
C THR A 107 -3.51 4.94 4.97
N LEU A 108 -4.65 5.49 5.37
CA LEU A 108 -5.86 4.75 5.73
C LEU A 108 -6.86 4.66 4.58
N PHE A 109 -7.33 3.43 4.33
CA PHE A 109 -8.40 3.13 3.39
C PHE A 109 -9.54 2.44 4.14
N LYS A 110 -10.71 3.08 4.21
CA LYS A 110 -11.83 2.59 5.00
C LYS A 110 -12.46 1.36 4.33
N GLU A 111 -12.73 0.34 5.12
CA GLU A 111 -13.55 -0.81 4.69
C GLU A 111 -15.04 -0.40 4.71
N LEU A 112 -15.72 -0.54 3.56
CA LEU A 112 -17.11 -0.13 3.35
C LEU A 112 -18.13 -1.26 3.63
N GLY A 113 -17.64 -2.50 3.66
CA GLY A 113 -18.38 -3.71 3.98
C GLY A 113 -17.38 -4.87 4.09
N ASP A 114 -17.85 -6.04 4.53
CA ASP A 114 -16.98 -7.21 4.73
C ASP A 114 -16.14 -7.48 3.47
N TYR A 115 -14.83 -7.45 3.65
CA TYR A 115 -13.89 -7.55 2.54
C TYR A 115 -12.59 -8.19 2.99
N ASP A 116 -12.11 -9.15 2.21
CA ASP A 116 -10.89 -9.90 2.46
C ASP A 116 -9.82 -9.63 1.40
N LEU A 117 -8.57 -9.95 1.74
CA LEU A 117 -7.40 -9.71 0.90
C LEU A 117 -7.50 -10.40 -0.47
N ASP A 118 -7.90 -11.66 -0.51
CA ASP A 118 -7.91 -12.43 -1.75
C ASP A 118 -9.00 -11.91 -2.69
N THR A 119 -10.14 -11.50 -2.15
CA THR A 119 -11.20 -10.85 -2.92
C THR A 119 -10.73 -9.51 -3.47
N PHE A 120 -10.05 -8.68 -2.66
CA PHE A 120 -9.43 -7.46 -3.17
C PHE A 120 -8.46 -7.69 -4.31
N VAL A 121 -7.56 -8.68 -4.17
CA VAL A 121 -6.56 -9.01 -5.20
C VAL A 121 -7.25 -9.46 -6.49
N ARG A 122 -8.29 -10.29 -6.41
CA ARG A 122 -9.08 -10.71 -7.57
C ARG A 122 -9.79 -9.54 -8.25
N ASP A 123 -10.39 -8.64 -7.46
CA ASP A 123 -11.17 -7.51 -7.98
C ASP A 123 -10.31 -6.48 -8.74
N ILE A 124 -9.01 -6.37 -8.41
CA ILE A 124 -8.08 -5.49 -9.14
C ILE A 124 -7.30 -6.19 -10.26
N HIS A 125 -7.30 -7.52 -10.29
CA HIS A 125 -6.38 -8.34 -11.10
C HIS A 125 -6.42 -7.97 -12.59
N ASP A 126 -7.56 -8.16 -13.25
CA ASP A 126 -7.67 -8.00 -14.71
C ASP A 126 -7.41 -6.56 -15.13
N SER A 127 -7.88 -5.60 -14.33
CA SER A 127 -7.60 -4.19 -14.56
C SER A 127 -6.12 -3.88 -14.41
N LEU A 128 -5.42 -4.49 -13.46
CA LEU A 128 -3.99 -4.27 -13.25
C LEU A 128 -3.14 -4.90 -14.35
N VAL A 129 -3.25 -6.22 -14.61
CA VAL A 129 -2.35 -6.93 -15.55
C VAL A 129 -2.48 -6.43 -16.99
N ASN A 130 -3.63 -5.85 -17.35
CA ASN A 130 -3.85 -5.25 -18.66
C ASN A 130 -3.54 -3.73 -18.70
N SER A 131 -3.03 -3.14 -17.62
CA SER A 131 -2.70 -1.71 -17.55
C SER A 131 -1.35 -1.37 -18.19
N SER A 132 -1.09 -0.07 -18.33
CA SER A 132 0.19 0.41 -18.86
C SER A 132 1.37 0.07 -17.93
N VAL A 133 2.57 0.00 -18.50
CA VAL A 133 3.84 -0.20 -17.76
C VAL A 133 3.99 0.77 -16.58
N THR A 134 3.52 2.01 -16.71
CA THR A 134 3.58 3.00 -15.62
C THR A 134 2.72 2.59 -14.43
N VAL A 135 1.50 2.08 -14.67
CA VAL A 135 0.60 1.59 -13.63
C VAL A 135 1.20 0.37 -12.92
N LEU A 136 1.72 -0.59 -13.70
CA LEU A 136 2.38 -1.79 -13.18
C LEU A 136 3.60 -1.46 -12.31
N LYS A 137 4.45 -0.52 -12.76
CA LYS A 137 5.60 -0.05 -11.96
C LYS A 137 5.16 0.64 -10.68
N SER A 138 4.13 1.49 -10.74
CA SER A 138 3.59 2.14 -9.54
C SER A 138 3.07 1.13 -8.52
N PHE A 139 2.38 0.08 -8.98
CA PHE A 139 1.92 -1.02 -8.13
C PHE A 139 3.08 -1.70 -7.39
N ILE A 140 4.13 -2.07 -8.11
CA ILE A 140 5.33 -2.69 -7.52
C ILE A 140 6.03 -1.76 -6.52
N ILE A 141 6.14 -0.46 -6.81
CA ILE A 141 6.72 0.52 -5.87
C ILE A 141 5.91 0.57 -4.57
N GLY A 142 4.58 0.56 -4.65
CA GLY A 142 3.69 0.56 -3.49
C GLY A 142 3.87 -0.64 -2.56
N ILE A 143 4.10 -1.83 -3.14
CA ILE A 143 4.43 -3.05 -2.41
C ILE A 143 5.72 -2.86 -1.61
N PHE A 144 6.77 -2.38 -2.28
CA PHE A 144 8.08 -2.21 -1.65
C PHE A 144 8.08 -1.13 -0.57
N ASP A 145 7.39 -0.02 -0.79
CA ASP A 145 7.24 1.02 0.24
C ASP A 145 6.53 0.49 1.50
N THR A 146 5.65 -0.51 1.36
CA THR A 146 4.83 -1.03 2.46
C THR A 146 5.49 -2.19 3.23
N LYS A 147 6.02 -3.18 2.51
CA LYS A 147 6.62 -4.41 3.09
C LYS A 147 7.96 -4.81 2.47
N GLY A 148 8.54 -3.96 1.62
CA GLY A 148 9.85 -4.21 1.05
C GLY A 148 10.96 -4.14 2.10
N SER A 149 11.91 -5.05 1.97
CA SER A 149 13.20 -4.98 2.65
C SER A 149 14.31 -5.15 1.64
N TYR A 150 15.34 -4.30 1.71
CA TYR A 150 16.50 -4.40 0.84
C TYR A 150 17.69 -4.93 1.63
N ASP A 151 18.19 -6.09 1.20
CA ASP A 151 19.44 -6.65 1.69
C ASP A 151 20.59 -6.08 0.86
N THR A 152 21.38 -5.20 1.47
CA THR A 152 22.54 -4.56 0.86
C THR A 152 23.69 -5.54 0.57
N THR A 153 23.78 -6.64 1.31
CA THR A 153 24.83 -7.65 1.19
C THR A 153 24.56 -8.57 0.01
N LEU A 154 23.34 -9.11 -0.06
CA LEU A 154 22.93 -10.01 -1.14
C LEU A 154 22.45 -9.25 -2.39
N LYS A 155 22.26 -7.92 -2.28
CA LYS A 155 21.63 -7.08 -3.30
C LYS A 155 20.28 -7.63 -3.75
N LYS A 156 19.51 -8.15 -2.78
CA LYS A 156 18.20 -8.73 -3.00
C LYS A 156 17.14 -7.88 -2.32
N ILE A 157 15.96 -7.84 -2.92
CA ILE A 157 14.78 -7.28 -2.29
C ILE A 157 13.90 -8.45 -1.86
N ALA A 158 13.42 -8.42 -0.62
CA ALA A 158 12.44 -9.36 -0.10
C ALA A 158 11.16 -8.61 0.24
N VAL A 159 10.02 -9.24 -0.05
CA VAL A 159 8.69 -8.76 0.31
C VAL A 159 8.01 -9.87 1.08
N ASP A 160 7.48 -9.52 2.25
CA ASP A 160 6.67 -10.43 3.04
C ASP A 160 5.22 -10.39 2.52
N VAL A 161 4.71 -11.54 2.08
CA VAL A 161 3.37 -11.68 1.49
C VAL A 161 2.53 -12.62 2.33
N ARG A 162 1.25 -12.27 2.52
CA ARG A 162 0.33 -12.99 3.42
C ARG A 162 -0.59 -13.99 2.71
N SER A 163 -0.60 -13.97 1.37
CA SER A 163 -1.45 -14.80 0.53
C SER A 163 -0.70 -15.24 -0.71
N GLU A 164 -0.90 -16.50 -1.11
CA GLU A 164 -0.42 -17.04 -2.38
C GLU A 164 -1.04 -16.30 -3.58
N VAL A 165 -2.30 -15.85 -3.45
CA VAL A 165 -2.98 -15.06 -4.49
C VAL A 165 -2.25 -13.73 -4.72
N THR A 166 -1.85 -13.04 -3.64
CA THR A 166 -1.01 -11.85 -3.72
C THR A 166 0.33 -12.16 -4.36
N ALA A 167 1.00 -13.24 -3.93
CA ALA A 167 2.31 -13.61 -4.45
C ALA A 167 2.26 -13.86 -5.97
N ASN A 168 1.25 -14.59 -6.44
CA ASN A 168 1.05 -14.89 -7.86
C ASN A 168 0.81 -13.61 -8.68
N LEU A 169 -0.02 -12.69 -8.19
CA LEU A 169 -0.23 -11.40 -8.87
C LEU A 169 1.08 -10.60 -8.97
N ILE A 170 1.88 -10.56 -7.91
CA ILE A 170 3.17 -9.84 -7.93
C ILE A 170 4.11 -10.46 -8.97
N MET A 171 4.22 -11.79 -8.99
CA MET A 171 5.06 -12.50 -9.96
C MET A 171 4.60 -12.25 -11.39
N GLU A 172 3.30 -12.32 -11.67
CA GLU A 172 2.76 -12.03 -12.99
C GLU A 172 3.03 -10.60 -13.44
N VAL A 173 2.84 -9.61 -12.55
CA VAL A 173 3.17 -8.20 -12.85
C VAL A 173 4.67 -8.04 -13.15
N LEU A 174 5.55 -8.71 -12.41
CA LEU A 174 6.99 -8.68 -12.66
C LEU A 174 7.35 -9.34 -14.00
N ASP A 175 6.69 -10.45 -14.36
CA ASP A 175 6.88 -11.13 -15.64
C ASP A 175 6.44 -10.26 -16.82
N ILE A 176 5.35 -9.49 -16.68
CA ILE A 176 4.90 -8.52 -17.69
C ILE A 176 5.88 -7.35 -17.85
N LEU A 177 6.59 -6.98 -16.77
CA LEU A 177 7.55 -5.87 -16.76
C LEU A 177 8.93 -6.23 -17.32
N ASN A 178 9.22 -7.52 -17.50
CA ASN A 178 10.47 -8.04 -18.08
C ASN A 178 10.45 -8.02 -19.61
#